data_AF-A0A3E2V7T2-F1
#
_entry.id   AF-A0A3E2V7T2-F1
#
_cell.length_a   1.000
_cell.length_b   1.000
_cell.length_c   1.000
_cell.angle_alpha   90.00
_cell.angle_beta   90.00
_cell.angle_gamma   90.00
#
_symmetry.space_group_name_H-M   'P 1'
#
loop_
_entity.id
_entity.type
_entity.pdbx_description
1 polymer ?
#
loop_
_entity_poly.entity_id
_entity_poly.type
_entity_poly.pdbx_seq_one_letter_code
_entity_poly.pdbx_strand_id
1 'polypeptide(L)' 'MSYRVKTNYDRGYVNAMDKVRVVIESNQKVMYVNTDEYKNARNARSAYANAIALLRANGIVRATRSRNDLFLIRNDI' A
#
# COMPACT_ATOMS: atom_id res chain seq x y z
N MET A 1 22.98 -7.18 9.52
CA MET A 1 21.79 -6.88 10.35
C MET A 1 20.54 -7.08 9.50
N SER A 2 20.06 -8.31 9.38
CA SER A 2 18.83 -8.63 8.63
C SER A 2 17.63 -8.31 9.50
N TYR A 3 16.98 -7.16 9.27
CA TYR A 3 15.70 -6.85 9.91
C TYR A 3 14.65 -7.83 9.40
N ARG A 4 14.52 -8.97 10.07
CA ARG A 4 13.37 -9.85 9.90
C ARG A 4 12.18 -9.16 10.55
N VAL A 5 11.40 -8.48 9.71
CA VAL A 5 10.11 -7.91 10.10
C VAL A 5 9.26 -9.07 10.62
N LYS A 6 9.08 -9.15 11.95
CA LYS A 6 8.13 -10.08 12.56
C LYS A 6 6.72 -9.58 12.25
N THR A 7 6.14 -10.03 11.14
CA THR A 7 4.72 -9.87 10.85
C THR A 7 3.96 -10.98 11.55
N ASN A 8 3.53 -10.74 12.79
CA ASN A 8 2.42 -11.48 13.38
C ASN A 8 1.16 -11.00 12.63
N TYR A 9 0.67 -11.83 11.72
CA TYR A 9 -0.54 -11.55 10.96
C TYR A 9 -1.75 -11.94 11.81
N ASP A 10 -2.43 -10.94 12.40
CA ASP A 10 -3.79 -11.14 12.88
C ASP A 10 -4.73 -11.30 11.67
N ARG A 11 -5.69 -12.23 11.77
CA ARG A 11 -6.68 -12.53 10.72
C ARG A 11 -7.34 -11.22 10.24
N GLY A 12 -6.96 -10.77 9.05
CA GLY A 12 -7.47 -9.54 8.41
C GLY A 12 -6.42 -8.46 8.12
N TYR A 13 -5.20 -8.58 8.65
CA TYR A 13 -4.15 -7.58 8.47
C TYR A 13 -3.34 -7.84 7.18
N VAL A 14 -3.81 -7.35 6.03
CA VAL A 14 -3.03 -7.46 4.78
C VAL A 14 -1.97 -6.34 4.76
N ASN A 15 -0.70 -6.75 4.74
CA ASN A 15 0.46 -5.85 4.71
C ASN A 15 0.35 -4.89 3.50
N ALA A 16 0.83 -3.65 3.65
CA ALA A 16 0.89 -2.67 2.58
C ALA A 16 1.55 -3.23 1.30
N MET A 17 2.56 -4.09 1.42
CA MET A 17 3.19 -4.75 0.27
C MET A 17 2.23 -5.68 -0.48
N ASP A 18 1.45 -6.48 0.24
CA ASP A 18 0.50 -7.41 -0.40
C ASP A 18 -0.68 -6.65 -1.01
N LYS A 19 -1.16 -5.58 -0.35
CA LYS A 19 -2.16 -4.67 -0.94
C LYS A 19 -1.64 -4.02 -2.23
N VAL A 20 -0.36 -3.64 -2.31
CA VAL A 20 0.25 -3.11 -3.55
C VAL A 20 0.34 -4.18 -4.63
N ARG A 21 0.68 -5.43 -4.30
CA ARG A 21 0.68 -6.55 -5.26
C ARG A 21 -0.71 -6.81 -5.82
N VAL A 22 -1.72 -6.86 -4.96
CA VAL A 22 -3.13 -7.04 -5.37
C VAL A 22 -3.56 -5.94 -6.35
N VAL A 23 -3.15 -4.69 -6.13
CA VAL A 23 -3.41 -3.59 -7.08
C VAL A 23 -2.68 -3.78 -8.41
N ILE A 24 -1.48 -4.35 -8.39
CA ILE A 24 -0.72 -4.64 -9.61
C ILE A 24 -1.41 -5.79 -10.38
N GLU A 25 -1.98 -6.75 -9.69
CA GLU A 25 -2.62 -7.92 -10.30
C GLU A 25 -4.07 -7.66 -10.72
N SER A 26 -4.79 -6.74 -10.05
CA SER A 26 -6.22 -6.49 -10.28
C SER A 26 -6.54 -5.79 -11.61
N ASN A 27 -5.52 -5.27 -12.32
CA ASN A 27 -5.66 -4.48 -13.54
C ASN A 27 -6.61 -3.27 -13.40
N GLN A 28 -6.83 -2.78 -12.18
CA GLN A 28 -7.67 -1.61 -11.91
C GLN A 28 -6.82 -0.33 -11.90
N LYS A 29 -7.35 0.74 -12.50
CA LYS A 29 -6.69 2.06 -12.52
C LYS A 29 -6.51 2.66 -11.13
N VAL A 30 -7.52 2.49 -10.27
CA VAL A 30 -7.58 3.05 -8.92
C VAL A 30 -8.15 2.00 -7.98
N MET A 31 -7.51 1.81 -6.83
CA MET A 31 -8.04 0.98 -5.75
C MET A 31 -8.08 1.79 -4.45
N TYR A 32 -9.23 1.75 -3.78
CA TYR A 32 -9.39 2.28 -2.43
C TYR A 32 -8.66 1.39 -1.44
N VAL A 33 -7.99 2.02 -0.48
CA VAL A 33 -7.26 1.34 0.57
C VAL A 33 -7.76 1.85 1.90
N ASN A 34 -8.39 0.96 2.66
CA ASN A 34 -8.79 1.30 4.02
C ASN A 34 -7.54 1.58 4.87
N THR A 35 -7.56 2.72 5.57
CA THR A 35 -6.49 3.16 6.47
C THR A 35 -6.84 3.02 7.95
N ASP A 36 -7.99 2.43 8.29
CA ASP A 36 -8.41 2.22 9.69
C ASP A 36 -7.41 1.35 10.48
N GLU A 37 -6.65 0.51 9.78
CA GLU A 37 -5.54 -0.30 10.34
C GLU A 37 -4.34 0.57 10.78
N TYR A 38 -4.29 1.85 10.39
CA TYR A 38 -3.20 2.78 10.69
C TYR A 38 -3.67 3.90 11.61
N LYS A 39 -2.80 4.30 12.55
CA LYS A 39 -3.05 5.39 13.51
C LYS A 39 -3.51 6.70 12.86
N ASN A 40 -3.12 6.97 11.62
CA ASN A 40 -3.59 8.08 10.81
C ASN A 40 -3.27 7.86 9.31
N ALA A 41 -3.97 8.60 8.44
CA ALA A 41 -3.79 8.53 6.98
C ALA A 41 -2.37 8.91 6.50
N ARG A 42 -1.64 9.72 7.27
CA ARG A 42 -0.24 10.09 6.97
C ARG A 42 0.70 8.89 7.12
N ASN A 43 0.55 8.14 8.21
CA ASN A 43 1.32 6.92 8.47
C ASN A 43 0.98 5.84 7.46
N ALA A 44 -0.31 5.68 7.11
CA ALA A 44 -0.72 4.80 6.04
C ALA A 44 -0.01 5.16 4.73
N ARG A 45 -0.10 6.42 4.28
CA ARG A 45 0.56 6.86 3.05
C ARG A 45 2.07 6.57 3.05
N SER A 46 2.75 6.81 4.17
CA SER A 46 4.18 6.51 4.31
C SER A 46 4.48 5.01 4.20
N ALA A 47 3.63 4.16 4.80
CA ALA A 47 3.78 2.70 4.71
C ALA A 47 3.59 2.19 3.28
N TYR A 48 2.57 2.69 2.56
CA TYR A 48 2.36 2.33 1.16
C TYR A 48 3.45 2.88 0.24
N ALA A 49 3.94 4.10 0.46
CA ALA A 49 5.07 4.63 -0.30
C ALA A 49 6.34 3.79 -0.11
N ASN A 50 6.62 3.36 1.13
CA ASN A 50 7.74 2.46 1.41
C ASN A 50 7.54 1.09 0.76
N ALA A 51 6.34 0.52 0.84
CA ALA A 51 6.01 -0.75 0.19
C ALA A 51 6.20 -0.71 -1.33
N ILE A 52 5.76 0.36 -1.99
CA ILE A 52 5.98 0.58 -3.43
C ILE A 52 7.47 0.64 -3.76
N ALA A 53 8.27 1.35 -2.95
CA ALA A 53 9.71 1.44 -3.14
C ALA A 53 10.41 0.07 -2.97
N LEU A 54 10.04 -0.69 -1.94
CA LEU A 54 10.57 -2.03 -1.69
C LEU A 54 10.21 -3.02 -2.80
N LEU A 55 9.00 -2.91 -3.37
CA LEU A 55 8.57 -3.70 -4.53
C LEU A 55 9.14 -3.20 -5.87
N ARG A 56 9.89 -2.10 -5.86
CA ARG A 56 10.39 -1.41 -7.07
C ARG A 56 9.28 -1.03 -8.05
N ALA A 57 8.10 -0.72 -7.52
CA ALA A 57 6.89 -0.44 -8.30
C ALA A 57 6.60 1.07 -8.50
N ASN A 58 7.57 1.96 -8.25
CA ASN A 58 7.38 3.42 -8.32
C ASN A 58 6.89 3.92 -9.69
N GLY A 59 7.25 3.24 -10.78
CA GLY A 59 6.77 3.55 -12.13
C GLY A 59 5.37 3.01 -12.44
N ILE A 60 4.88 2.06 -11.63
CA ILE A 60 3.66 1.30 -11.88
C ILE A 60 2.54 1.77 -10.95
N VAL A 61 2.81 1.95 -9.66
CA VAL A 61 1.81 2.34 -8.66
C VAL A 61 2.28 3.57 -7.89
N ARG A 62 1.36 4.49 -7.61
CA ARG A 62 1.56 5.59 -6.65
C ARG A 62 0.45 5.62 -5.60
N ALA A 63 0.82 6.00 -4.37
CA ALA A 63 -0.14 6.24 -3.29
C ALA A 63 -0.54 7.72 -3.22
N THR A 64 -1.85 7.99 -3.34
CA THR A 64 -2.43 9.33 -3.20
C THR A 64 -3.46 9.39 -2.08
N ARG A 65 -3.68 10.58 -1.54
CA ARG A 65 -4.67 10.83 -0.49
C ARG A 65 -5.70 11.84 -0.98
N SER A 66 -6.98 11.57 -0.76
CA SER A 66 -8.07 12.52 -1.02
C SER A 66 -9.06 12.47 0.15
N ARG A 67 -9.46 13.62 0.71
CA ARG A 67 -10.44 13.72 1.81
C ARG A 67 -10.26 12.73 2.99
N ASN A 68 -9.00 12.45 3.35
CA ASN A 68 -8.56 11.46 4.35
C ASN A 68 -8.58 9.99 3.92
N ASP A 69 -9.14 9.69 2.76
CA ASP A 69 -9.06 8.38 2.13
C ASP A 69 -7.74 8.21 1.39
N LEU A 70 -7.25 6.97 1.34
CA LEU A 70 -6.05 6.60 0.61
C LEU A 70 -6.40 5.75 -0.62
N PHE A 71 -5.77 6.08 -1.73
CA PHE A 71 -5.92 5.37 -2.99
C PHE A 71 -4.57 4.96 -3.55
N LEU A 72 -4.51 3.77 -4.12
CA LEU A 72 -3.41 3.31 -4.95
C LEU A 72 -3.83 3.50 -6.42
N ILE A 73 -3.00 4.23 -7.18
CA ILE A 73 -3.25 4.53 -8.58
C ILE A 73 -2.19 3.83 -9.42
N ARG A 74 -2.63 3.08 -10.43
CA ARG A 74 -1.76 2.54 -11.49
C ARG A 74 -1.42 3.63 -12.50
N ASN A 75 -0.13 3.85 -12.76
CA ASN A 75 0.36 4.88 -13.66
C ASN A 75 0.54 4.39 -15.10
N ASP A 76 0.56 3.07 -15.30
CA ASP A 76 0.90 2.38 -16.55
C ASP A 76 -0.32 1.89 -17.36
N ILE A 77 -1.54 2.18 -16.87
CA ILE A 77 -2.82 1.93 -17.57
C ILE A 77 -3.66 3.21 -17.61
#